data_AF-A0A9X4AJL3-F1
#
_entry.id   AF-A0A9X4AJL3-F1
#
_cell.length_a   1.000
_cell.length_b   1.000
_cell.length_c   1.000
_cell.angle_alpha   90.00
_cell.angle_beta   90.00
_cell.angle_gamma   90.00
#
_symmetry.space_group_name_H-M   'P 1'
#
loop_
_entity.id
_entity.type
_entity.pdbx_description
1 polymer ?
#
loop_
_entity_poly.entity_id
_entity_poly.type
_entity_poly.pdbx_seq_one_letter_code
_entity_poly.pdbx_strand_id
1 'polypeptide(L)'
;MKKTLFFSAVILALITLTLMFYNSGQPIDTIREVRDGITENIEVIDKVKTADGIMIYSVGDANNGNNYMYSVDMIKKSFTGYKWLGGGGHVNQEVPMNNEFDLSLQLLNEEQNINPTIFGVLKDLSVNNIKVSTDNESVDANLYEVKDGEKFYVIPFSKNVANSHHFRVTVTYESGKSGTHIISDNDIISKLQEGQAFYFNSREFK
;
A
#
# COMPACT_ATOMS: atom_id res chain seq x y z
N MET A 1 -20.64 -49.44 -22.92
CA MET A 1 -19.30 -49.11 -22.34
C MET A 1 -18.70 -47.82 -22.85
N LYS A 2 -18.56 -47.56 -24.16
CA LYS A 2 -17.93 -46.30 -24.64
C LYS A 2 -18.68 -45.02 -24.24
N LYS A 3 -20.02 -45.03 -24.30
CA LYS A 3 -20.85 -43.88 -23.91
C LYS A 3 -20.77 -43.59 -22.41
N THR A 4 -20.81 -44.61 -21.56
CA THR A 4 -20.72 -44.46 -20.10
C THR A 4 -19.35 -43.96 -19.66
N LEU A 5 -18.26 -44.46 -20.26
CA LEU A 5 -16.90 -43.94 -20.01
C LEU A 5 -16.75 -42.49 -20.46
N PHE A 6 -17.34 -42.11 -21.60
CA PHE A 6 -17.34 -40.73 -22.07
C PHE A 6 -18.10 -39.79 -21.13
N PHE A 7 -19.29 -40.19 -20.67
CA PHE A 7 -20.07 -39.40 -19.71
C PHE A 7 -19.34 -39.26 -18.36
N SER A 8 -18.72 -40.33 -17.85
CA SER A 8 -17.91 -40.26 -16.62
C SER A 8 -16.71 -39.32 -16.77
N ALA A 9 -16.01 -39.34 -17.90
CA ALA A 9 -14.89 -38.44 -18.15
C ALA A 9 -15.33 -36.97 -18.24
N VAL A 10 -16.45 -36.70 -18.89
CA VAL A 10 -17.02 -35.33 -18.98
C VAL A 10 -17.45 -34.82 -17.60
N ILE A 11 -18.11 -35.65 -16.80
CA ILE A 11 -18.51 -35.29 -15.43
C ILE A 11 -17.27 -35.02 -14.57
N LEU A 12 -16.25 -35.88 -14.64
CA LEU A 12 -15.01 -35.69 -13.88
C LEU A 12 -14.32 -34.38 -14.30
N ALA A 13 -14.22 -34.11 -15.60
CA ALA A 13 -13.64 -32.86 -16.11
C ALA A 13 -14.44 -31.62 -15.63
N LEU A 14 -15.78 -31.68 -15.63
CA LEU A 14 -16.64 -30.61 -15.13
C LEU A 14 -16.47 -30.40 -13.63
N ILE A 15 -16.37 -31.47 -12.83
CA ILE A 15 -16.15 -31.38 -11.38
C ILE A 15 -14.78 -30.76 -11.11
N THR A 16 -13.72 -31.25 -11.75
CA THR A 16 -12.36 -30.71 -11.57
C THR A 16 -12.30 -29.25 -11.99
N LEU A 17 -12.91 -28.89 -13.11
CA LEU A 17 -12.98 -27.51 -13.58
C LEU A 17 -13.76 -26.62 -12.61
N THR A 18 -14.89 -27.10 -12.08
CA THR A 18 -15.70 -26.37 -11.09
C THR A 18 -14.93 -26.20 -9.78
N LEU A 19 -14.20 -27.22 -9.32
CA LEU A 19 -13.35 -27.12 -8.13
C LEU A 19 -12.18 -26.13 -8.33
N MET A 20 -11.59 -26.09 -9.53
CA MET A 20 -10.56 -25.08 -9.87
C MET A 20 -11.12 -23.65 -9.84
N PHE A 21 -12.39 -23.44 -10.19
CA PHE A 21 -13.05 -22.14 -10.14
C PHE A 21 -13.66 -21.78 -8.77
N TYR A 22 -14.06 -22.77 -7.97
CA TYR A 22 -14.66 -22.55 -6.65
C TYR A 22 -13.61 -22.17 -5.60
N ASN A 23 -12.35 -22.58 -5.79
CA ASN A 23 -11.24 -22.27 -4.89
C ASN A 23 -10.62 -20.87 -5.11
N SER A 24 -11.36 -19.93 -5.72
CA SER A 24 -10.89 -18.55 -5.83
C SER A 24 -10.97 -17.88 -4.46
N GLY A 25 -9.90 -18.01 -3.66
CA GLY A 25 -9.75 -17.38 -2.34
C GLY A 25 -10.00 -15.86 -2.40
N GLN A 26 -10.12 -15.23 -1.24
CA GLN A 26 -10.29 -13.78 -1.21
C GLN A 26 -8.98 -13.08 -1.61
N PRO A 27 -9.07 -11.92 -2.27
CA PRO A 27 -7.95 -11.00 -2.48
C PRO A 27 -6.94 -10.87 -1.33
N ILE A 28 -7.47 -10.76 -0.11
CA ILE A 28 -6.69 -10.56 1.12
C ILE A 28 -5.89 -11.79 1.54
N ASP A 29 -6.30 -12.99 1.12
CA ASP A 29 -5.64 -14.23 1.53
C ASP A 29 -4.22 -14.30 0.93
N THR A 30 -4.05 -13.81 -0.30
CA THR A 30 -2.73 -13.69 -0.94
C THR A 30 -1.81 -12.72 -0.19
N ILE A 31 -2.36 -11.64 0.37
CA ILE A 31 -1.57 -10.67 1.17
C ILE A 31 -1.16 -11.31 2.50
N ARG A 32 -2.08 -12.04 3.15
CA ARG A 32 -1.77 -12.80 4.38
C ARG A 32 -0.67 -13.83 4.17
N GLU A 33 -0.67 -14.51 3.02
CA GLU A 33 0.36 -15.48 2.67
C GLU A 33 1.74 -14.80 2.48
N VAL A 34 1.80 -13.69 1.73
CA VAL A 34 3.06 -12.98 1.46
C VAL A 34 3.63 -12.30 2.71
N ARG A 35 2.77 -11.90 3.64
CA ARG A 35 3.15 -11.23 4.89
C ARG A 35 3.23 -12.16 6.10
N ASP A 36 3.14 -13.48 5.86
CA ASP A 36 3.23 -14.48 6.92
C ASP A 36 4.56 -14.35 7.69
N GLY A 37 4.49 -14.39 9.02
CA GLY A 37 5.61 -14.16 9.92
C GLY A 37 6.10 -12.70 10.02
N ILE A 38 5.53 -11.76 9.26
CA ILE A 38 5.85 -10.32 9.34
C ILE A 38 4.70 -9.54 9.98
N THR A 39 3.45 -9.89 9.63
CA THR A 39 2.26 -9.17 10.08
C THR A 39 1.12 -10.14 10.36
N GLU A 40 0.48 -9.96 11.50
CA GLU A 40 -0.65 -10.76 11.95
C GLU A 40 -1.96 -9.95 11.89
N ASN A 41 -3.11 -10.61 12.05
CA ASN A 41 -4.42 -9.97 12.18
C ASN A 41 -4.71 -8.90 11.11
N ILE A 42 -4.36 -9.19 9.85
CA ILE A 42 -4.50 -8.24 8.74
C ILE A 42 -5.97 -7.95 8.45
N GLU A 43 -6.31 -6.66 8.54
CA GLU A 43 -7.59 -6.03 8.27
C GLU A 43 -7.50 -5.15 7.02
N VAL A 44 -8.53 -5.18 6.18
CA VAL A 44 -8.59 -4.33 4.98
C VAL A 44 -9.16 -2.97 5.34
N ILE A 45 -8.41 -1.92 5.00
CA ILE A 45 -8.84 -0.52 5.08
C ILE A 45 -9.69 -0.17 3.86
N ASP A 46 -9.16 -0.40 2.65
CA ASP A 46 -9.86 -0.11 1.40
C ASP A 46 -9.36 -0.98 0.23
N LYS A 47 -10.13 -1.01 -0.87
CA LYS A 47 -9.81 -1.73 -2.11
C LYS A 47 -10.08 -0.84 -3.33
N VAL A 48 -9.03 -0.52 -4.07
CA VAL A 48 -9.11 0.28 -5.29
C VAL A 48 -8.87 -0.59 -6.52
N LYS A 49 -9.83 -0.64 -7.45
CA LYS A 49 -9.65 -1.33 -8.74
C LYS A 49 -8.81 -0.49 -9.67
N THR A 50 -7.80 -1.08 -10.28
CA THR A 50 -6.93 -0.45 -11.28
C THR A 50 -6.96 -1.24 -12.58
N ALA A 51 -6.29 -0.74 -13.62
CA ALA A 51 -6.18 -1.47 -14.88
C ALA A 51 -5.40 -2.79 -14.74
N ASP A 52 -4.43 -2.83 -13.82
CA ASP A 52 -3.49 -3.93 -13.66
C ASP A 52 -3.91 -4.93 -12.58
N GLY A 53 -4.80 -4.52 -11.66
CA GLY A 53 -5.24 -5.36 -10.57
C GLY A 53 -6.18 -4.66 -9.57
N ILE A 54 -6.09 -5.11 -8.32
CA ILE A 54 -6.77 -4.49 -7.18
C ILE A 54 -5.67 -4.08 -6.21
N MET A 55 -5.59 -2.78 -5.94
CA MET A 55 -4.81 -2.23 -4.84
C MET A 55 -5.59 -2.46 -3.55
N ILE A 56 -4.92 -3.00 -2.54
CA ILE A 56 -5.49 -3.24 -1.21
C ILE A 56 -4.67 -2.46 -0.22
N TYR A 57 -5.37 -1.65 0.56
CA TYR A 57 -4.82 -0.97 1.70
C TYR A 57 -5.21 -1.76 2.94
N SER A 58 -4.25 -2.08 3.78
CA SER A 58 -4.49 -2.91 4.96
C SER A 58 -3.62 -2.50 6.12
N VAL A 59 -4.09 -2.82 7.32
CA VAL A 59 -3.33 -2.70 8.57
C VAL A 59 -3.31 -4.07 9.24
N GLY A 60 -2.20 -4.40 9.88
CA GLY A 60 -2.11 -5.57 10.73
C GLY A 60 -1.10 -5.38 11.85
N ASP A 61 -1.08 -6.32 12.77
CA ASP A 61 -0.26 -6.28 13.97
C ASP A 61 1.18 -6.70 13.62
N ALA A 62 2.15 -5.90 14.06
CA ALA A 62 3.57 -6.13 13.86
C ALA A 62 4.30 -6.19 15.22
N ASN A 63 5.48 -6.82 15.25
CA ASN A 63 6.32 -6.90 16.45
C ASN A 63 5.56 -7.44 17.69
N ASN A 64 4.86 -8.56 17.53
CA ASN A 64 4.05 -9.20 18.57
C ASN A 64 2.91 -8.31 19.11
N GLY A 65 2.25 -7.55 18.22
CA GLY A 65 1.11 -6.70 18.58
C GLY A 65 1.47 -5.38 19.27
N ASN A 66 2.75 -5.02 19.30
CA ASN A 66 3.18 -3.74 19.87
C ASN A 66 3.15 -2.59 18.85
N ASN A 67 3.08 -2.90 17.56
CA ASN A 67 3.08 -1.94 16.47
C ASN A 67 2.07 -2.35 15.41
N TYR A 68 1.80 -1.44 14.47
CA TYR A 68 0.97 -1.69 13.31
C TYR A 68 1.78 -1.57 12.02
N MET A 69 1.64 -2.55 11.14
CA MET A 69 2.12 -2.47 9.77
C MET A 69 0.99 -2.02 8.85
N TYR A 70 1.18 -0.86 8.23
CA TYR A 70 0.34 -0.30 7.20
C TYR A 70 0.87 -0.69 5.84
N SER A 71 0.01 -1.23 4.99
CA SER A 71 0.44 -1.88 3.75
C SER A 71 -0.37 -1.42 2.56
N VAL A 72 0.32 -1.32 1.44
CA VAL A 72 -0.26 -1.13 0.12
C VAL A 72 0.21 -2.29 -0.75
N ASP A 73 -0.72 -3.11 -1.22
CA ASP A 73 -0.43 -4.30 -2.02
C ASP A 73 -1.29 -4.34 -3.28
N MET A 74 -0.68 -4.67 -4.42
CA MET A 74 -1.39 -4.91 -5.66
C MET A 74 -1.50 -6.40 -5.92
N ILE A 75 -2.74 -6.84 -6.17
CA ILE A 75 -3.02 -8.22 -6.53
C ILE A 75 -3.72 -8.28 -7.89
N LYS A 76 -3.53 -9.40 -8.60
CA LYS A 76 -4.20 -9.66 -9.88
C LYS A 76 -4.97 -10.96 -9.83
N LYS A 77 -6.21 -10.91 -10.30
CA LYS A 77 -7.01 -12.13 -10.49
C LYS A 77 -6.45 -12.92 -11.67
N SER A 78 -6.27 -14.22 -11.46
CA SER A 78 -5.84 -15.21 -12.45
C SER A 78 -6.85 -16.35 -12.52
N PHE A 79 -6.66 -17.29 -13.45
CA PHE A 79 -7.52 -18.46 -13.60
C PHE A 79 -7.55 -19.37 -12.36
N THR A 80 -6.49 -19.37 -11.56
CA THR A 80 -6.32 -20.27 -10.40
C THR A 80 -6.40 -19.55 -9.06
N GLY A 81 -6.87 -18.29 -9.03
CA GLY A 81 -6.93 -17.48 -7.81
C GLY A 81 -6.27 -16.10 -7.98
N TYR A 82 -5.89 -15.47 -6.87
CA TYR A 82 -5.19 -14.19 -6.88
C TYR A 82 -3.68 -14.37 -6.79
N LYS A 83 -2.94 -13.44 -7.37
CA LYS A 83 -1.47 -13.38 -7.30
C LYS A 83 -1.05 -12.00 -6.83
N TRP A 84 -0.10 -11.95 -5.91
CA TRP A 84 0.58 -10.72 -5.54
C TRP A 84 1.48 -10.27 -6.70
N LEU A 85 1.39 -8.99 -7.04
CA LEU A 85 2.25 -8.38 -8.07
C LEU A 85 3.39 -7.59 -7.45
N GLY A 86 3.07 -6.85 -6.39
CA GLY A 86 3.99 -5.95 -5.74
C GLY A 86 3.30 -5.21 -4.60
N GLY A 87 4.10 -4.57 -3.76
CA GLY A 87 3.60 -3.88 -2.57
C GLY A 87 4.72 -3.53 -1.61
N GLY A 88 4.34 -2.84 -0.55
CA GLY A 88 5.23 -2.46 0.54
C GLY A 88 4.47 -2.32 1.84
N GLY A 89 5.22 -2.34 2.94
CA GLY A 89 4.68 -2.18 4.29
C GLY A 89 5.50 -1.16 5.06
N HIS A 90 4.82 -0.37 5.87
CA HIS A 90 5.39 0.64 6.73
C HIS A 90 4.92 0.40 8.17
N VAL A 91 5.85 0.30 9.11
CA VAL A 91 5.51 0.13 10.54
C VAL A 91 5.42 1.50 11.20
N ASN A 92 4.39 1.75 12.00
CA ASN A 92 4.19 3.04 12.67
C ASN A 92 5.22 3.37 13.76
N GLN A 93 6.17 2.48 14.04
CA GLN A 93 7.33 2.77 14.87
C GLN A 93 8.47 1.84 14.44
N GLU A 94 9.61 2.43 14.12
CA GLU A 94 10.81 1.67 13.77
C GLU A 94 11.53 1.21 15.04
N VAL A 95 11.73 -0.09 15.21
CA VAL A 95 12.50 -0.64 16.34
C VAL A 95 13.98 -0.68 15.92
N PRO A 96 14.95 -0.11 16.66
CA PRO A 96 14.88 0.41 18.03
C PRO A 96 14.70 1.95 18.15
N MET A 97 14.38 2.66 17.07
CA MET A 97 14.32 4.13 17.06
C MET A 97 13.03 4.68 17.71
N ASN A 98 13.18 5.25 18.91
CA ASN A 98 12.19 6.13 19.58
C ASN A 98 12.10 7.52 18.92
N ASN A 99 12.16 7.61 17.59
CA ASN A 99 11.93 8.91 16.95
C ASN A 99 10.43 9.14 16.90
N GLU A 100 9.93 9.98 17.81
CA GLU A 100 8.63 10.62 17.65
C GLU A 100 8.60 11.30 16.26
N PHE A 101 7.61 10.94 15.46
CA PHE A 101 7.37 11.51 14.15
C PHE A 101 5.88 11.86 14.05
N ASP A 102 5.59 12.92 13.31
CA ASP A 102 4.21 13.37 13.09
C ASP A 102 3.65 12.75 11.81
N LEU A 103 4.50 12.56 10.80
CA LEU A 103 4.16 12.02 9.49
C LEU A 103 5.28 11.12 8.99
N SER A 104 4.95 9.95 8.45
CA SER A 104 5.89 9.12 7.71
C SER A 104 5.52 9.03 6.23
N LEU A 105 6.49 8.70 5.38
CA LEU A 105 6.30 8.66 3.93
C LEU A 105 7.13 7.52 3.33
N GLN A 106 6.52 6.72 2.47
CA GLN A 106 7.19 5.71 1.67
C GLN A 106 6.62 5.74 0.24
N LEU A 107 7.49 5.63 -0.75
CA LEU A 107 7.09 5.53 -2.15
C LEU A 107 7.11 4.05 -2.57
N LEU A 108 6.03 3.63 -3.23
CA LEU A 108 6.03 2.46 -4.10
C LEU A 108 5.94 2.94 -5.54
N ASN A 109 6.86 2.55 -6.39
CA ASN A 109 6.92 2.98 -7.78
C ASN A 109 6.72 1.81 -8.76
N GLU A 110 6.80 2.11 -10.05
CA GLU A 110 6.51 1.15 -11.12
C GLU A 110 7.48 -0.02 -11.17
N GLU A 111 8.72 0.15 -10.70
CA GLU A 111 9.73 -0.92 -10.67
C GLU A 111 9.31 -2.06 -9.74
N GLN A 112 8.43 -1.77 -8.78
CA GLN A 112 7.86 -2.74 -7.85
C GLN A 112 6.58 -3.40 -8.39
N ASN A 113 6.26 -3.25 -9.68
CA ASN A 113 5.05 -3.82 -10.33
C ASN A 113 3.73 -3.42 -9.65
N ILE A 114 3.62 -2.14 -9.29
CA ILE A 114 2.46 -1.57 -8.61
C ILE A 114 2.06 -0.23 -9.23
N ASN A 115 0.80 0.15 -9.07
CA ASN A 115 0.38 1.52 -9.39
C ASN A 115 1.12 2.49 -8.44
N PRO A 116 1.90 3.45 -8.98
CA PRO A 116 2.79 4.28 -8.19
C PRO A 116 2.01 5.01 -7.11
N THR A 117 2.46 4.90 -5.87
CA THR A 117 1.74 5.37 -4.70
C THR A 117 2.73 5.82 -3.64
N ILE A 118 2.55 7.03 -3.13
CA ILE A 118 3.14 7.40 -1.83
C ILE A 118 2.13 7.07 -0.74
N PHE A 119 2.58 6.48 0.35
CA PHE A 119 1.75 6.19 1.50
C PHE A 119 2.51 6.40 2.80
N GLY A 120 1.78 6.45 3.91
CA GLY A 120 2.39 6.62 5.22
C GLY A 120 1.40 6.72 6.35
N VAL A 121 1.93 6.97 7.53
CA VAL A 121 1.19 7.11 8.79
C VAL A 121 1.26 8.55 9.24
N LEU A 122 0.12 9.08 9.67
CA LEU A 122 -0.03 10.41 10.23
C LEU A 122 -0.51 10.28 11.67
N LYS A 123 0.31 10.79 12.60
CA LYS A 123 0.02 10.82 14.05
C LYS A 123 -0.52 12.18 14.48
N ASP A 124 -0.22 13.26 13.75
CA ASP A 124 -0.81 14.58 13.99
C ASP A 124 -2.22 14.66 13.39
N LEU A 125 -3.23 14.46 14.22
CA LEU A 125 -4.63 14.50 13.83
C LEU A 125 -5.10 15.86 13.32
N SER A 126 -4.38 16.95 13.63
CA SER A 126 -4.71 18.31 13.16
C SER A 126 -4.39 18.52 11.68
N VAL A 127 -3.72 17.57 11.03
CA VAL A 127 -3.53 17.57 9.58
C VAL A 127 -4.83 17.16 8.88
N ASN A 128 -5.29 18.05 8.00
CA ASN A 128 -6.52 17.90 7.22
C ASN A 128 -6.24 17.40 5.79
N ASN A 129 -5.08 17.75 5.21
CA ASN A 129 -4.74 17.33 3.86
C ASN A 129 -3.22 17.19 3.68
N ILE A 130 -2.81 16.24 2.83
CA ILE A 130 -1.44 16.06 2.38
C ILE A 130 -1.48 16.07 0.85
N LYS A 131 -0.62 16.87 0.23
CA LYS A 131 -0.48 16.94 -1.22
C LYS A 131 0.96 16.66 -1.60
N VAL A 132 1.17 15.83 -2.61
CA VAL A 132 2.50 15.64 -3.19
C VAL A 132 2.50 16.10 -4.63
N SER A 133 3.46 16.96 -4.95
CA SER A 133 3.74 17.39 -6.32
C SER A 133 5.07 16.80 -6.79
N THR A 134 5.05 16.22 -7.98
CA THR A 134 6.21 15.70 -8.71
C THR A 134 6.48 16.58 -9.93
N ASP A 135 7.41 16.17 -10.79
CA ASP A 135 7.64 16.83 -12.08
C ASP A 135 6.39 16.79 -13.00
N ASN A 136 5.52 15.80 -12.83
CA ASN A 136 4.48 15.47 -13.80
C ASN A 136 3.06 15.76 -13.31
N GLU A 137 2.80 15.69 -12.01
CA GLU A 137 1.47 15.86 -11.45
C GLU A 137 1.48 16.33 -10.00
N SER A 138 0.33 16.73 -9.50
CA SER A 138 0.10 17.12 -8.12
C SER A 138 -1.17 16.44 -7.63
N VAL A 139 -1.05 15.64 -6.57
CA VAL A 139 -2.11 14.75 -6.11
C VAL A 139 -2.35 14.94 -4.61
N ASP A 140 -3.62 15.04 -4.25
CA ASP A 140 -4.09 15.07 -2.86
C ASP A 140 -4.19 13.64 -2.29
N ALA A 141 -3.92 13.50 -0.99
CA ALA A 141 -3.99 12.22 -0.30
C ALA A 141 -5.44 11.82 0.00
N ASN A 142 -5.70 10.52 -0.07
CA ASN A 142 -6.85 9.93 0.59
C ASN A 142 -6.43 9.57 2.03
N LEU A 143 -7.19 10.05 3.00
CA LEU A 143 -6.94 9.82 4.43
C LEU A 143 -7.96 8.80 4.97
N TYR A 144 -7.47 7.82 5.71
CA TYR A 144 -8.27 6.79 6.37
C TYR A 144 -8.01 6.83 7.88
N GLU A 145 -9.08 6.90 8.66
CA GLU A 145 -8.99 6.67 10.09
C GLU A 145 -8.70 5.18 10.34
N VAL A 146 -7.70 4.93 11.19
CA VAL A 146 -7.22 3.57 11.49
C VAL A 146 -7.12 3.39 13.01
N LYS A 147 -6.24 2.52 13.49
CA LYS A 147 -6.12 2.16 14.91
C LYS A 147 -5.44 3.27 15.70
N ASP A 148 -5.72 3.31 17.01
CA ASP A 148 -5.03 4.13 18.02
C ASP A 148 -4.89 5.63 17.71
N GLY A 149 -5.89 6.21 17.06
CA GLY A 149 -5.90 7.64 16.74
C GLY A 149 -4.85 8.03 15.70
N GLU A 150 -4.37 7.07 14.92
CA GLU A 150 -3.55 7.33 13.73
C GLU A 150 -4.44 7.48 12.49
N LYS A 151 -3.90 8.14 11.46
CA LYS A 151 -4.46 8.14 10.11
C LYS A 151 -3.49 7.45 9.17
N PHE A 152 -4.01 6.60 8.30
CA PHE A 152 -3.29 6.06 7.15
C PHE A 152 -3.57 6.92 5.93
N TYR A 153 -2.55 7.29 5.16
CA TYR A 153 -2.76 8.09 3.96
C TYR A 153 -2.13 7.44 2.72
N VAL A 154 -2.76 7.67 1.57
CA VAL A 154 -2.27 7.22 0.26
C VAL A 154 -2.43 8.32 -0.79
N ILE A 155 -1.43 8.43 -1.66
CA ILE A 155 -1.36 9.40 -2.75
C ILE A 155 -1.11 8.59 -4.03
N PRO A 156 -2.16 8.22 -4.77
CA PRO A 156 -2.03 7.43 -5.98
C PRO A 156 -1.64 8.31 -7.17
N PHE A 157 -0.52 7.99 -7.81
CA PHE A 157 -0.05 8.69 -8.99
C PHE A 157 -0.60 8.05 -10.27
N SER A 158 -0.84 8.89 -11.28
CA SER A 158 -1.26 8.48 -12.63
C SER A 158 -0.11 8.47 -13.63
N LYS A 159 1.04 9.06 -13.25
CA LYS A 159 2.25 9.23 -14.03
C LYS A 159 3.43 8.50 -13.39
N ASN A 160 4.46 8.26 -14.19
CA ASN A 160 5.69 7.66 -13.70
C ASN A 160 6.37 8.57 -12.66
N VAL A 161 6.73 8.00 -11.51
CA VAL A 161 7.45 8.73 -10.44
C VAL A 161 8.82 8.14 -10.09
N ALA A 162 9.17 6.96 -10.62
CA ALA A 162 10.47 6.33 -10.39
C ALA A 162 11.67 7.22 -10.79
N ASN A 163 11.49 8.14 -11.76
CA ASN A 163 12.54 9.05 -12.23
C ASN A 163 12.25 10.54 -11.92
N SER A 164 11.34 10.83 -10.98
CA SER A 164 11.08 12.22 -10.59
C SER A 164 12.35 12.84 -10.00
N HIS A 165 12.63 14.11 -10.30
CA HIS A 165 13.80 14.83 -9.75
C HIS A 165 13.50 15.47 -8.40
N HIS A 166 12.22 15.63 -8.07
CA HIS A 166 11.81 16.11 -6.77
C HIS A 166 10.43 15.58 -6.35
N PHE A 167 10.19 15.61 -5.05
CA PHE A 167 8.88 15.43 -4.44
C PHE A 167 8.64 16.60 -3.48
N ARG A 168 7.60 17.38 -3.74
CA ARG A 168 7.17 18.48 -2.87
C ARG A 168 5.96 18.02 -2.06
N VAL A 169 6.17 17.80 -0.76
CA VAL A 169 5.15 17.39 0.19
C VAL A 169 4.60 18.63 0.88
N THR A 170 3.32 18.94 0.67
CA THR A 170 2.62 20.04 1.31
C THR A 170 1.58 19.50 2.28
N VAL A 171 1.69 19.89 3.54
CA VAL A 171 0.75 19.52 4.60
C VAL A 171 -0.12 20.73 4.91
N THR A 172 -1.43 20.54 4.99
CA THR A 172 -2.40 21.56 5.38
C THR A 172 -3.12 21.14 6.66
N TYR A 173 -3.10 22.03 7.66
CA TYR A 173 -3.70 21.82 8.97
C TYR A 173 -5.14 22.33 9.01
N GLU A 174 -5.92 21.87 9.98
CA GLU A 174 -7.31 22.32 10.24
C GLU A 174 -7.41 23.84 10.44
N SER A 175 -6.35 24.47 10.97
CA SER A 175 -6.26 25.94 11.10
C SER A 175 -6.17 26.69 9.76
N GLY A 176 -6.04 25.97 8.64
CA GLY A 176 -5.79 26.53 7.31
C GLY A 176 -4.34 26.89 7.03
N LYS A 177 -3.44 26.75 8.02
CA LYS A 177 -1.98 26.87 7.80
C LYS A 177 -1.50 25.70 6.95
N SER A 178 -0.47 25.96 6.14
CA SER A 178 0.21 24.93 5.37
C SER A 178 1.72 25.08 5.46
N GLY A 179 2.44 23.97 5.45
CA GLY A 179 3.89 23.95 5.34
C GLY A 179 4.34 22.97 4.24
N THR A 180 5.50 23.22 3.66
CA THR A 180 6.02 22.42 2.55
C THR A 180 7.43 21.91 2.84
N HIS A 181 7.65 20.64 2.52
CA HIS A 181 8.95 19.99 2.51
C HIS A 181 9.29 19.56 1.08
N ILE A 182 10.54 19.77 0.64
CA ILE A 182 11.01 19.40 -0.70
C ILE A 182 12.11 18.35 -0.58
N ILE A 183 11.88 17.20 -1.19
CA ILE A 183 12.84 16.11 -1.33
C ILE A 183 13.41 16.21 -2.76
N SER A 184 14.65 16.69 -2.90
CA SER A 184 15.27 16.94 -4.22
C SER A 184 16.79 16.74 -4.26
N ASP A 185 17.42 16.38 -3.14
CA ASP A 185 18.83 16.00 -3.14
C ASP A 185 18.96 14.60 -3.75
N ASN A 186 19.91 14.39 -4.67
CA ASN A 186 20.08 13.15 -5.41
C ASN A 186 20.22 11.92 -4.49
N ASP A 187 20.91 12.04 -3.35
CA ASP A 187 21.08 10.91 -2.43
C ASP A 187 19.78 10.63 -1.65
N ILE A 188 19.00 11.67 -1.38
CA ILE A 188 17.76 11.58 -0.61
C ILE A 188 16.62 11.06 -1.50
N ILE A 189 16.51 11.57 -2.71
CA ILE A 189 15.47 11.14 -3.65
C ILE A 189 15.68 9.69 -4.10
N SER A 190 16.94 9.26 -4.28
CA SER A 190 17.24 7.87 -4.63
C SER A 190 16.77 6.92 -3.54
N LYS A 191 16.98 7.25 -2.26
CA LYS A 191 16.46 6.45 -1.14
C LYS A 191 14.93 6.36 -1.16
N LEU A 192 14.25 7.46 -1.46
CA LEU A 192 12.79 7.45 -1.60
C LEU A 192 12.36 6.57 -2.77
N GLN A 193 13.03 6.66 -3.92
CA GLN A 193 12.78 5.85 -5.12
C GLN A 193 13.07 4.35 -4.90
N GLU A 194 14.01 4.00 -4.03
CA GLU A 194 14.26 2.63 -3.57
C GLU A 194 13.19 2.12 -2.59
N GLY A 195 12.22 2.97 -2.24
CA GLY A 195 11.14 2.64 -1.31
C GLY A 195 11.54 2.69 0.16
N GLN A 196 12.60 3.42 0.52
CA GLN A 196 12.94 3.67 1.92
C GLN A 196 11.92 4.61 2.56
N ALA A 197 11.62 4.36 3.84
CA ALA A 197 10.72 5.20 4.60
C ALA A 197 11.41 6.48 5.08
N PHE A 198 10.66 7.58 5.09
CA PHE A 198 11.03 8.87 5.63
C PHE A 198 10.10 9.22 6.78
N TYR A 199 10.64 9.90 7.79
CA TYR A 199 9.89 10.33 8.96
C TYR A 199 10.10 11.81 9.14
N PHE A 200 8.99 12.52 9.32
CA PHE A 200 8.95 13.96 9.43
C PHE A 200 8.38 14.40 10.76
N ASN A 201 8.95 15.48 11.28
CA ASN A 201 8.37 16.25 12.37
C ASN A 201 7.74 17.53 11.82
N SER A 202 6.67 18.02 12.45
CA SER A 202 5.93 19.24 12.09
C SER A 202 6.83 20.47 11.85
N ARG A 203 7.99 20.54 12.53
CA ARG A 203 8.98 21.61 12.38
C ARG A 203 9.70 21.62 11.02
N GLU A 204 9.65 20.53 10.28
CA GLU A 204 10.34 20.36 8.99
C GLU A 204 9.50 20.87 7.81
N PHE A 205 8.23 21.20 8.05
CA PHE A 205 7.34 21.84 7.10
C PHE A 205 7.40 23.37 7.34
N LYS A 206 8.02 24.08 6.39
CA LYS A 206 8.17 25.55 6.43
C LYS A 206 7.19 26.25 5.51
#